data_AF-A0A9N7H333-F1
#
_entry.id   AF-A0A9N7H333-F1
#
_cell.length_a   1.000
_cell.length_b   1.000
_cell.length_c   1.000
_cell.angle_alpha   90.00
_cell.angle_beta   90.00
_cell.angle_gamma   90.00
#
_symmetry.space_group_name_H-M   'P 1'
#
loop_
_entity.id
_entity.type
_entity.pdbx_description
1 polymer ?
#
loop_
_entity_poly.entity_id
_entity_poly.type
_entity_poly.pdbx_seq_one_letter_code
_entity_poly.pdbx_strand_id
1 'polypeptide(L)'
;MMFRALFASALITGVSSNTYAAPKLGHLTFQAVFGDQPISCTRTLSPVGTQGDTVRVNDLRFYIHDVALLTKDGRAVPVKPGPSGLWQRDGIALIDLIDRNIPCSDTAPSPNSTISFVWPQGHFAGLRFTVGLPMAANHGDPTIAQPPLNMTSMFWTWQSGYRFFTLDIMMIPKPGDKARPHGFPVHIGSTGCESASPVEAPKGACTAPNLVTVTLPEFNPAHQTVKLDISRLLALSNVSTNQINSAPGCMSGPDDKDCAGVFREFGLPFGSETSPPAQSVFRGR
;
A
#
# COMPACT_ATOMS: atom_id res chain seq x y z
N MET A 1 -29.72 -81.29 23.64
CA MET A 1 -29.23 -80.35 22.61
C MET A 1 -29.07 -78.98 23.24
N MET A 2 -27.85 -78.60 23.63
CA MET A 2 -27.51 -77.29 24.17
C MET A 2 -26.89 -76.45 23.04
N PHE A 3 -27.51 -75.32 22.70
CA PHE A 3 -26.90 -74.32 21.82
C PHE A 3 -26.22 -73.25 22.68
N ARG A 4 -24.89 -73.14 22.59
CA ARG A 4 -24.10 -72.02 23.12
C ARG A 4 -23.93 -70.99 22.01
N ALA A 5 -24.46 -69.79 22.20
CA ALA A 5 -24.19 -68.63 21.35
C ALA A 5 -22.87 -67.97 21.80
N LEU A 6 -21.89 -67.88 20.90
CA LEU A 6 -20.69 -67.05 21.10
C LEU A 6 -20.98 -65.62 20.64
N PHE A 7 -20.88 -64.66 21.55
CA PHE A 7 -20.81 -63.23 21.22
C PHE A 7 -19.35 -62.85 20.94
N ALA A 8 -19.05 -62.53 19.68
CA ALA A 8 -17.78 -61.91 19.30
C ALA A 8 -17.86 -60.40 19.54
N SER A 9 -17.09 -59.90 20.50
CA SER A 9 -16.88 -58.45 20.68
C SER A 9 -15.90 -57.95 19.63
N ALA A 10 -16.37 -57.19 18.65
CA ALA A 10 -15.52 -56.45 17.74
C ALA A 10 -14.98 -55.19 18.44
N LEU A 11 -13.67 -55.13 18.68
CA LEU A 11 -13.00 -53.88 19.07
C LEU A 11 -13.04 -52.92 17.87
N ILE A 12 -13.82 -51.85 17.99
CA ILE A 12 -13.74 -50.71 17.07
C ILE A 12 -12.50 -49.92 17.47
N THR A 13 -11.41 -50.07 16.70
CA THR A 13 -10.25 -49.19 16.79
C THR A 13 -10.66 -47.79 16.34
N GLY A 14 -10.80 -46.87 17.30
CA GLY A 14 -11.07 -45.46 17.03
C GLY A 14 -9.92 -44.87 16.20
N VAL A 15 -10.22 -44.48 14.96
CA VAL A 15 -9.33 -43.67 14.14
C VAL A 15 -9.27 -42.30 14.79
N SER A 16 -8.15 -41.98 15.43
CA SER A 16 -7.88 -40.63 15.93
C SER A 16 -7.83 -39.68 14.74
N SER A 17 -8.93 -38.95 14.51
CA SER A 17 -8.94 -37.81 13.62
C SER A 17 -8.02 -36.75 14.21
N ASN A 18 -6.80 -36.64 13.69
CA ASN A 18 -5.97 -35.46 13.90
C ASN A 18 -6.72 -34.28 13.27
N THR A 19 -7.52 -33.60 14.09
CA THR A 19 -8.12 -32.32 13.74
C THR A 19 -7.01 -31.28 13.67
N TYR A 20 -6.47 -31.07 12.48
CA TYR A 20 -5.63 -29.90 12.22
C TYR A 20 -6.47 -28.65 12.51
N ALA A 21 -6.17 -27.98 13.62
CA ALA A 21 -6.80 -26.70 13.93
C ALA A 21 -6.55 -25.73 12.77
N ALA A 22 -7.60 -25.02 12.33
CA ALA A 22 -7.47 -24.06 11.26
C ALA A 22 -6.40 -23.01 11.60
N PRO A 23 -5.58 -22.57 10.63
CA PRO A 23 -4.55 -21.57 10.88
C PRO A 23 -5.18 -20.30 11.46
N LYS A 24 -4.57 -19.76 12.53
CA LYS A 24 -5.00 -18.47 13.09
C LYS A 24 -4.74 -17.37 12.06
N LEU A 25 -5.79 -16.70 11.60
CA LEU A 25 -5.66 -15.51 10.77
C LEU A 25 -5.39 -14.28 11.63
N GLY A 26 -4.43 -13.47 11.20
CA GLY A 26 -4.19 -12.12 11.66
C GLY A 26 -4.67 -11.09 10.65
N HIS A 27 -4.86 -9.86 11.12
CA HIS A 27 -5.24 -8.73 10.30
C HIS A 27 -4.31 -7.55 10.56
N LEU A 28 -3.95 -6.82 9.51
CA LEU A 28 -3.32 -5.51 9.63
C LEU A 28 -4.29 -4.47 9.08
N THR A 29 -4.57 -3.46 9.88
CA THR A 29 -5.46 -2.36 9.51
C THR A 29 -4.64 -1.12 9.19
N PHE A 30 -5.04 -0.42 8.15
CA PHE A 30 -4.45 0.82 7.66
C PHE A 30 -5.48 1.96 7.81
N GLN A 31 -5.01 3.14 8.18
CA GLN A 31 -5.85 4.33 8.21
C GLN A 31 -5.07 5.54 7.74
N ALA A 32 -5.68 6.32 6.86
CA ALA A 32 -5.13 7.59 6.45
C ALA A 32 -5.49 8.67 7.48
N VAL A 33 -4.51 9.48 7.83
CA VAL A 33 -4.65 10.54 8.84
C VAL A 33 -3.99 11.82 8.36
N PHE A 34 -4.42 12.94 8.93
CA PHE A 34 -3.77 14.24 8.81
C PHE A 34 -3.35 14.66 10.21
N GLY A 35 -2.07 14.49 10.53
CA GLY A 35 -1.62 14.42 11.92
C GLY A 35 -2.27 13.21 12.59
N ASP A 36 -2.98 13.42 13.70
CA ASP A 36 -3.69 12.34 14.40
C ASP A 36 -5.17 12.19 14.00
N GLN A 37 -5.68 13.02 13.09
CA GLN A 37 -7.09 13.01 12.69
C GLN A 37 -7.33 12.11 11.48
N PRO A 38 -8.29 11.16 11.54
CA PRO A 38 -8.69 10.39 10.36
C PRO A 38 -9.16 11.30 9.23
N ILE A 39 -8.71 11.01 8.01
CA ILE A 39 -9.21 11.73 6.81
C ILE A 39 -10.43 11.02 6.22
N SER A 40 -11.26 11.81 5.53
CA SER A 40 -12.37 11.31 4.70
C SER A 40 -12.48 12.19 3.45
N CYS A 41 -13.09 11.67 2.39
CA CYS A 41 -13.34 12.41 1.15
C CYS A 41 -14.24 13.64 1.32
N THR A 42 -15.01 13.71 2.41
CA THR A 42 -15.92 14.83 2.72
C THR A 42 -15.25 16.00 3.40
N ARG A 43 -13.99 15.88 3.84
CA ARG A 43 -13.28 16.91 4.60
C ARG A 43 -12.14 17.50 3.78
N THR A 44 -11.91 18.79 3.97
CA THR A 44 -10.69 19.45 3.52
C THR A 44 -9.59 19.29 4.57
N LEU A 45 -8.34 19.26 4.11
CA LEU A 45 -7.14 19.23 4.93
C LEU A 45 -6.48 20.59 4.87
N SER A 46 -6.05 21.11 6.02
CA SER A 46 -5.36 22.40 6.16
C SER A 46 -4.67 22.46 7.52
N PRO A 47 -3.47 23.07 7.64
CA PRO A 47 -2.64 23.62 6.57
C PRO A 47 -1.77 22.53 5.90
N VAL A 48 -1.78 22.44 4.56
CA VAL A 48 -0.99 21.44 3.81
C VAL A 48 0.26 22.05 3.19
N GLY A 49 1.37 21.34 3.33
CA GLY A 49 2.64 21.66 2.69
C GLY A 49 3.24 23.00 3.10
N THR A 50 4.23 23.43 2.33
CA THR A 50 5.09 24.58 2.67
C THR A 50 4.38 25.93 2.62
N GLN A 51 3.24 26.02 1.92
CA GLN A 51 2.44 27.25 1.79
C GLN A 51 1.19 27.25 2.69
N GLY A 52 0.94 26.15 3.42
CA GLY A 52 -0.23 26.02 4.28
C GLY A 52 -1.55 26.08 3.53
N ASP A 53 -1.64 25.35 2.42
CA ASP A 53 -2.80 25.32 1.55
C ASP A 53 -3.96 24.52 2.14
N THR A 54 -5.14 24.71 1.56
CA THR A 54 -6.31 23.88 1.82
C THR A 54 -6.53 22.95 0.64
N VAL A 55 -6.65 21.65 0.89
CA VAL A 55 -6.83 20.65 -0.16
C VAL A 55 -7.97 19.68 0.17
N ARG A 56 -8.49 18.99 -0.84
CA ARG A 56 -9.38 17.84 -0.68
C ARG A 56 -8.71 16.59 -1.27
N VAL A 57 -8.78 15.47 -0.57
CA VAL A 57 -8.30 14.18 -1.07
C VAL A 57 -9.40 13.53 -1.92
N ASN A 58 -9.05 13.14 -3.14
CA ASN A 58 -9.95 12.49 -4.10
C ASN A 58 -9.62 11.01 -4.32
N ASP A 59 -8.35 10.61 -4.17
CA ASP A 59 -7.90 9.21 -4.28
C ASP A 59 -6.78 8.96 -3.27
N LEU A 60 -6.75 7.78 -2.67
CA LEU A 60 -5.66 7.32 -1.82
C LEU A 60 -5.58 5.80 -1.79
N ARG A 61 -4.69 5.26 -2.61
CA ARG A 61 -4.50 3.83 -2.80
C ARG A 61 -3.02 3.49 -2.88
N PHE A 62 -2.66 2.31 -2.37
CA PHE A 62 -1.28 1.83 -2.51
C PHE A 62 -1.18 0.31 -2.43
N TYR A 63 -0.24 -0.25 -3.19
CA TYR A 63 0.11 -1.65 -3.10
C TYR A 63 1.11 -1.89 -1.97
N ILE A 64 0.96 -3.02 -1.29
CA ILE A 64 1.97 -3.54 -0.38
C ILE A 64 2.35 -4.98 -0.74
N HIS A 65 3.61 -5.33 -0.46
CA HIS A 65 4.13 -6.69 -0.50
C HIS A 65 5.22 -6.89 0.55
N ASP A 66 5.77 -8.12 0.63
CA ASP A 66 6.86 -8.49 1.56
C ASP A 66 6.53 -8.17 3.03
N VAL A 67 5.31 -8.54 3.44
CA VAL A 67 4.85 -8.33 4.82
C VAL A 67 5.56 -9.31 5.76
N ALA A 68 6.17 -8.79 6.81
CA ALA A 68 6.85 -9.56 7.84
C ALA A 68 6.54 -9.01 9.23
N LEU A 69 6.34 -9.90 10.19
CA LEU A 69 6.31 -9.52 11.60
C LEU A 69 7.74 -9.50 12.16
N LEU A 70 8.03 -8.54 13.04
CA LEU A 70 9.35 -8.41 13.65
C LEU A 70 9.31 -8.94 15.07
N THR A 71 10.29 -9.78 15.42
CA THR A 71 10.53 -10.18 16.81
C THR A 71 11.15 -9.01 17.59
N LYS A 72 11.23 -9.13 18.93
CA LYS A 72 11.77 -8.07 19.80
C LYS A 72 13.25 -7.73 19.50
N ASP A 73 14.02 -8.68 18.99
CA ASP A 73 15.40 -8.53 18.52
C ASP A 73 15.50 -8.01 17.07
N GLY A 74 14.37 -7.65 16.43
CA GLY A 74 14.33 -7.04 15.10
C GLY A 74 14.39 -8.03 13.93
N ARG A 75 14.39 -9.34 14.18
CA ARG A 75 14.38 -10.36 13.12
C ARG A 75 13.02 -10.36 12.42
N ALA A 76 13.05 -10.22 11.09
CA ALA A 76 11.87 -10.29 10.26
C ALA A 76 11.44 -11.74 10.00
N VAL A 77 10.16 -12.04 10.23
CA VAL A 77 9.50 -13.30 9.91
C VAL A 77 8.41 -13.03 8.87
N PRO A 78 8.64 -13.38 7.59
CA PRO A 78 7.64 -13.23 6.54
C PRO A 78 6.35 -13.95 6.89
N VAL A 79 5.22 -13.29 6.67
CA VAL A 79 3.90 -13.92 6.88
C VAL A 79 3.45 -14.63 5.62
N LYS A 80 2.69 -15.72 5.78
CA LYS A 80 1.96 -16.28 4.64
C LYS A 80 0.71 -15.41 4.41
N PRO A 81 0.42 -15.00 3.16
CA PRO A 81 -0.81 -14.24 2.90
C PRO A 81 -2.03 -15.06 3.28
N GLY A 82 -3.07 -14.37 3.75
CA GLY A 82 -4.39 -14.94 3.91
C GLY A 82 -5.04 -15.26 2.55
N PRO A 83 -6.31 -15.71 2.56
CA PRO A 83 -7.02 -16.10 1.35
C PRO A 83 -6.99 -15.02 0.26
N SER A 84 -6.84 -15.45 -1.00
CA SER A 84 -6.89 -14.54 -2.14
C SER A 84 -8.31 -14.03 -2.38
N GLY A 85 -8.43 -12.79 -2.84
CA GLY A 85 -9.69 -12.12 -3.09
C GLY A 85 -9.52 -10.88 -3.97
N LEU A 86 -10.46 -9.94 -3.86
CA LEU A 86 -10.44 -8.70 -4.65
C LEU A 86 -9.25 -7.80 -4.32
N TRP A 87 -8.83 -7.79 -3.07
CA TRP A 87 -7.87 -6.82 -2.55
C TRP A 87 -6.49 -7.40 -2.23
N GLN A 88 -6.36 -8.72 -2.30
CA GLN A 88 -5.14 -9.42 -1.89
C GLN A 88 -5.00 -10.71 -2.70
N ARG A 89 -3.81 -10.95 -3.25
CA ARG A 89 -3.45 -12.16 -4.00
C ARG A 89 -1.94 -12.35 -3.98
N ASP A 90 -1.50 -13.59 -3.79
CA ASP A 90 -0.10 -14.00 -3.92
C ASP A 90 0.91 -13.12 -3.15
N GLY A 91 0.52 -12.65 -1.96
CA GLY A 91 1.37 -11.80 -1.11
C GLY A 91 1.37 -10.31 -1.48
N ILE A 92 0.62 -9.91 -2.50
CA ILE A 92 0.35 -8.53 -2.89
C ILE A 92 -1.02 -8.14 -2.35
N ALA A 93 -1.13 -6.95 -1.78
CA ALA A 93 -2.41 -6.36 -1.43
C ALA A 93 -2.52 -4.92 -1.95
N LEU A 94 -3.73 -4.51 -2.33
CA LEU A 94 -4.06 -3.12 -2.60
C LEU A 94 -4.87 -2.58 -1.42
N ILE A 95 -4.30 -1.56 -0.78
CA ILE A 95 -4.99 -0.78 0.24
C ILE A 95 -5.71 0.38 -0.46
N ASP A 96 -6.98 0.56 -0.17
CA ASP A 96 -7.82 1.68 -0.63
C ASP A 96 -8.43 2.35 0.60
N LEU A 97 -8.03 3.60 0.86
CA LEU A 97 -8.36 4.32 2.11
C LEU A 97 -9.36 5.45 1.91
N ILE A 98 -9.82 5.69 0.67
CA ILE A 98 -10.79 6.73 0.37
C ILE A 98 -11.97 6.10 -0.36
N ASP A 99 -13.17 6.24 0.20
CA ASP A 99 -14.39 5.77 -0.44
C ASP A 99 -14.72 6.65 -1.65
N ARG A 100 -14.52 6.07 -2.82
CA ARG A 100 -14.81 6.65 -4.13
C ARG A 100 -16.27 6.37 -4.52
N ASN A 101 -17.29 6.62 -3.68
CA ASN A 101 -18.70 6.40 -4.06
C ASN A 101 -19.67 7.62 -4.10
N ILE A 102 -19.45 8.84 -3.57
CA ILE A 102 -20.37 10.00 -3.84
C ILE A 102 -19.66 11.39 -3.72
N PRO A 103 -19.85 12.37 -4.65
CA PRO A 103 -18.72 13.24 -5.06
C PRO A 103 -17.35 12.59 -4.83
N CYS A 104 -17.37 11.36 -5.34
CA CYS A 104 -16.54 10.19 -5.18
C CYS A 104 -17.18 9.08 -6.07
N SER A 105 -18.47 9.10 -6.45
CA SER A 105 -19.12 8.36 -7.58
C SER A 105 -19.25 6.81 -7.58
N ASP A 106 -20.48 6.32 -7.80
CA ASP A 106 -21.02 4.97 -7.52
C ASP A 106 -20.53 3.77 -8.38
N THR A 107 -19.24 3.63 -8.69
CA THR A 107 -18.79 2.49 -9.54
C THR A 107 -17.54 1.73 -9.08
N ALA A 108 -17.01 2.00 -7.88
CA ALA A 108 -15.84 1.29 -7.36
C ALA A 108 -16.17 0.36 -6.18
N PRO A 109 -15.47 -0.78 -6.02
CA PRO A 109 -15.64 -1.62 -4.83
C PRO A 109 -15.26 -0.85 -3.56
N SER A 110 -16.00 -1.12 -2.47
CA SER A 110 -15.83 -0.55 -1.12
C SER A 110 -14.35 -0.47 -0.70
N PRO A 111 -13.89 0.61 -0.04
CA PRO A 111 -12.49 0.76 0.36
C PRO A 111 -11.95 -0.46 1.11
N ASN A 112 -10.67 -0.79 0.89
CA ASN A 112 -9.97 -1.85 1.58
C ASN A 112 -8.87 -1.30 2.48
N SER A 113 -9.19 -1.20 3.77
CA SER A 113 -8.25 -0.74 4.79
C SER A 113 -7.51 -1.89 5.49
N THR A 114 -7.71 -3.15 5.07
CA THR A 114 -7.22 -4.30 5.84
C THR A 114 -6.56 -5.34 4.94
N ILE A 115 -5.55 -6.03 5.46
CA ILE A 115 -5.04 -7.28 4.88
C ILE A 115 -5.17 -8.41 5.88
N SER A 116 -5.17 -9.65 5.38
CA SER A 116 -5.16 -10.83 6.23
C SER A 116 -3.92 -11.68 5.98
N PHE A 117 -3.42 -12.32 7.02
CA PHE A 117 -2.26 -13.20 6.93
C PHE A 117 -2.40 -14.37 7.90
N VAL A 118 -1.66 -15.45 7.65
CA VAL A 118 -1.57 -16.55 8.62
C VAL A 118 -0.57 -16.16 9.69
N TRP A 119 -1.03 -16.10 10.94
CA TRP A 119 -0.20 -15.72 12.08
C TRP A 119 0.90 -16.76 12.31
N PRO A 120 2.20 -16.39 12.15
CA PRO A 120 3.29 -17.32 12.39
C PRO A 120 3.44 -17.62 13.90
N GLN A 121 4.02 -18.76 14.23
CA GLN A 121 4.35 -19.06 15.63
C GLN A 121 5.39 -18.07 16.16
N GLY A 122 5.20 -17.61 17.41
CA GLY A 122 6.11 -16.70 18.09
C GLY A 122 5.43 -15.43 18.61
N HIS A 123 6.25 -14.58 19.22
CA HIS A 123 5.86 -13.27 19.73
C HIS A 123 6.50 -12.18 18.86
N PHE A 124 5.70 -11.18 18.53
CA PHE A 124 6.10 -10.11 17.61
C PHE A 124 5.80 -8.75 18.23
N ALA A 125 6.72 -7.82 18.01
CA ALA A 125 6.70 -6.47 18.57
C ALA A 125 6.95 -5.41 17.49
N GLY A 126 7.02 -5.80 16.22
CA GLY A 126 7.11 -4.89 15.11
C GLY A 126 6.51 -5.43 13.82
N LEU A 127 6.53 -4.58 12.80
CA LEU A 127 6.02 -4.86 11.45
C LEU A 127 7.00 -4.31 10.42
N ARG A 128 7.19 -5.05 9.32
CA ARG A 128 7.82 -4.55 8.11
C ARG A 128 6.98 -4.90 6.89
N PHE A 129 6.91 -4.00 5.94
CA PHE A 129 6.35 -4.25 4.61
C PHE A 129 6.97 -3.28 3.60
N THR A 130 6.73 -3.54 2.32
CA THR A 130 7.16 -2.66 1.24
C THR A 130 5.93 -2.08 0.55
N VAL A 131 5.86 -0.75 0.40
CA VAL A 131 4.91 -0.11 -0.52
C VAL A 131 5.52 -0.20 -1.91
N GLY A 132 4.86 -0.91 -2.80
CA GLY A 132 5.47 -1.36 -4.04
C GLY A 132 4.81 -2.58 -4.64
N LEU A 133 5.42 -3.07 -5.71
CA LEU A 133 5.17 -4.39 -6.26
C LEU A 133 6.50 -5.10 -6.56
N PRO A 134 6.55 -6.44 -6.44
CA PRO A 134 7.66 -7.21 -7.01
C PRO A 134 7.81 -6.91 -8.51
N MET A 135 9.05 -6.85 -9.01
CA MET A 135 9.36 -6.47 -10.40
C MET A 135 8.52 -7.23 -11.44
N ALA A 136 8.38 -8.55 -11.28
CA ALA A 136 7.60 -9.39 -12.19
C ALA A 136 6.10 -9.04 -12.18
N ALA A 137 5.54 -8.67 -11.03
CA ALA A 137 4.15 -8.22 -10.93
C ALA A 137 3.98 -6.79 -11.47
N ASN A 138 4.97 -5.92 -11.27
CA ASN A 138 4.91 -4.53 -11.74
C ASN A 138 4.81 -4.40 -13.26
N HIS A 139 5.44 -5.32 -14.01
CA HIS A 139 5.44 -5.30 -15.48
C HIS A 139 4.74 -6.51 -16.09
N GLY A 140 3.88 -7.17 -15.30
CA GLY A 140 3.00 -8.22 -15.82
C GLY A 140 2.00 -7.66 -16.84
N ASP A 141 1.42 -8.54 -17.65
CA ASP A 141 0.42 -8.14 -18.65
C ASP A 141 -0.88 -7.68 -17.95
N PRO A 142 -1.23 -6.38 -18.01
CA PRO A 142 -2.42 -5.84 -17.35
C PRO A 142 -3.72 -6.34 -17.99
N THR A 143 -3.68 -6.86 -19.23
CA THR A 143 -4.89 -7.28 -19.96
C THR A 143 -5.49 -8.58 -19.44
N ILE A 144 -4.66 -9.37 -18.75
CA ILE A 144 -5.04 -10.65 -18.12
C ILE A 144 -4.81 -10.64 -16.61
N ALA A 145 -4.42 -9.49 -16.04
CA ALA A 145 -4.14 -9.35 -14.62
C ALA A 145 -5.39 -9.69 -13.79
N GLN A 146 -5.20 -10.41 -12.69
CA GLN A 146 -6.25 -10.70 -11.72
C GLN A 146 -6.25 -9.63 -10.61
N PRO A 147 -7.35 -9.49 -9.85
CA PRO A 147 -7.35 -8.63 -8.66
C PRO A 147 -6.22 -8.99 -7.69
N PRO A 148 -5.53 -8.00 -7.07
CA PRO A 148 -5.82 -6.56 -7.13
C PRO A 148 -5.11 -5.79 -8.26
N LEU A 149 -4.47 -6.48 -9.22
CA LEU A 149 -3.69 -5.86 -10.31
C LEU A 149 -4.54 -5.53 -11.54
N ASN A 150 -5.84 -5.83 -11.54
CA ASN A 150 -6.75 -5.51 -12.65
C ASN A 150 -7.32 -4.08 -12.59
N MET A 151 -6.80 -3.21 -11.72
CA MET A 151 -7.23 -1.82 -11.61
C MET A 151 -6.44 -0.94 -12.58
N THR A 152 -7.00 -0.68 -13.76
CA THR A 152 -6.33 0.11 -14.81
C THR A 152 -5.91 1.51 -14.37
N SER A 153 -6.63 2.11 -13.41
CA SER A 153 -6.25 3.41 -12.81
C SER A 153 -4.96 3.38 -11.99
N MET A 154 -4.47 2.20 -11.63
CA MET A 154 -3.19 1.99 -10.96
C MET A 154 -2.07 1.59 -11.93
N PHE A 155 -2.31 1.63 -13.25
CA PHE A 155 -1.33 1.24 -14.26
C PHE A 155 -0.97 2.44 -15.15
N TRP A 156 0.33 2.64 -15.43
CA TRP A 156 0.77 3.69 -16.35
C TRP A 156 0.90 3.16 -17.78
N THR A 157 1.90 2.31 -18.00
CA THR A 157 2.27 1.71 -19.29
C THR A 157 2.98 0.40 -19.02
N TRP A 158 3.21 -0.44 -20.03
CA TRP A 158 3.97 -1.68 -19.84
C TRP A 158 5.41 -1.40 -19.42
N GLN A 159 6.02 -0.35 -19.98
CA GLN A 159 7.38 0.05 -19.64
C GLN A 159 7.48 0.56 -18.20
N SER A 160 6.57 1.43 -17.76
CA SER A 160 6.60 2.02 -16.41
C SER A 160 5.98 1.14 -15.33
N GLY A 161 5.09 0.23 -15.74
CA GLY A 161 4.35 -0.65 -14.84
C GLY A 161 3.24 0.06 -14.08
N TYR A 162 2.98 -0.43 -12.87
CA TYR A 162 1.96 0.08 -11.96
C TYR A 162 2.46 1.25 -11.10
N ARG A 163 1.50 2.09 -10.72
CA ARG A 163 1.59 3.03 -9.60
C ARG A 163 1.52 2.22 -8.32
N PHE A 164 2.56 2.28 -7.52
CA PHE A 164 2.64 1.69 -6.18
C PHE A 164 1.85 2.47 -5.15
N PHE A 165 1.81 3.78 -5.29
CA PHE A 165 1.09 4.68 -4.41
C PHE A 165 0.43 5.77 -5.27
N THR A 166 -0.82 6.07 -4.96
CA THR A 166 -1.61 7.14 -5.57
C THR A 166 -2.23 7.95 -4.46
N LEU A 167 -1.92 9.24 -4.42
CA LEU A 167 -2.68 10.25 -3.68
C LEU A 167 -3.06 11.35 -4.67
N ASP A 168 -4.35 11.57 -4.89
CA ASP A 168 -4.82 12.70 -5.68
C ASP A 168 -5.44 13.73 -4.75
N ILE A 169 -4.84 14.93 -4.70
CA ILE A 169 -5.43 16.07 -3.99
C ILE A 169 -5.84 17.17 -4.96
N MET A 170 -6.95 17.84 -4.65
CA MET A 170 -7.40 19.05 -5.30
C MET A 170 -7.16 20.23 -4.36
N MET A 171 -6.40 21.23 -4.81
CA MET A 171 -6.23 22.48 -4.09
C MET A 171 -7.53 23.29 -4.14
N ILE A 172 -7.96 23.79 -2.98
CA ILE A 172 -9.15 24.63 -2.82
C ILE A 172 -8.67 26.08 -2.65
N PRO A 173 -8.84 26.96 -3.66
CA PRO A 173 -8.40 28.35 -3.58
C PRO A 173 -9.04 29.08 -2.40
N LYS A 174 -8.31 30.01 -1.79
CA LYS A 174 -8.87 30.83 -0.71
C LYS A 174 -9.89 31.82 -1.29
N PRO A 175 -10.89 32.25 -0.51
CA PRO A 175 -11.81 33.30 -0.94
C PRO A 175 -11.03 34.56 -1.38
N GLY A 176 -11.23 34.99 -2.63
CA GLY A 176 -10.54 36.14 -3.21
C GLY A 176 -9.27 35.82 -4.02
N ASP A 177 -8.80 34.57 -4.02
CA ASP A 177 -7.71 34.14 -4.88
C ASP A 177 -8.14 34.17 -6.35
N LYS A 178 -7.23 34.63 -7.23
CA LYS A 178 -7.40 34.52 -8.68
C LYS A 178 -7.01 33.13 -9.22
N ALA A 179 -6.37 32.31 -8.39
CA ALA A 179 -5.95 30.96 -8.74
C ALA A 179 -7.20 30.06 -8.91
N ARG A 180 -7.20 29.24 -9.97
CA ARG A 180 -8.23 28.23 -10.17
C ARG A 180 -7.90 26.97 -9.35
N PRO A 181 -8.90 26.18 -8.92
CA PRO A 181 -8.66 24.86 -8.37
C PRO A 181 -7.83 24.03 -9.35
N HIS A 182 -6.81 23.34 -8.84
CA HIS A 182 -5.98 22.45 -9.63
C HIS A 182 -5.53 21.25 -8.78
N GLY A 183 -5.18 20.16 -9.46
CA GLY A 183 -4.71 18.94 -8.83
C GLY A 183 -3.21 18.97 -8.54
N PHE A 184 -2.82 18.27 -7.49
CA PHE A 184 -1.45 17.90 -7.17
C PHE A 184 -1.42 16.37 -6.94
N PRO A 185 -1.30 15.55 -7.99
CA PRO A 185 -1.19 14.11 -7.83
C PRO A 185 0.16 13.75 -7.21
N VAL A 186 0.19 12.69 -6.40
CA VAL A 186 1.40 12.03 -5.92
C VAL A 186 1.30 10.57 -6.32
N HIS A 187 1.93 10.24 -7.45
CA HIS A 187 1.95 8.90 -8.02
C HIS A 187 3.36 8.35 -7.94
N ILE A 188 3.56 7.35 -7.07
CA ILE A 188 4.84 6.68 -6.88
C ILE A 188 4.83 5.35 -7.63
N GLY A 189 5.87 5.08 -8.41
CA GLY A 189 6.13 3.78 -9.05
C GLY A 189 7.52 3.78 -9.69
N SER A 190 7.92 2.65 -10.29
CA SER A 190 9.28 2.53 -10.85
C SER A 190 9.51 3.48 -12.04
N THR A 191 10.73 4.01 -12.13
CA THR A 191 11.19 4.86 -13.24
C THR A 191 12.57 4.43 -13.73
N GLY A 192 12.98 4.90 -14.92
CA GLY A 192 14.21 4.41 -15.56
C GLY A 192 14.13 2.93 -15.95
N CYS A 193 12.94 2.49 -16.36
CA CYS A 193 12.70 1.15 -16.87
C CYS A 193 12.94 1.14 -18.39
N GLU A 194 13.91 0.35 -18.86
CA GLU A 194 14.27 0.31 -20.28
C GLU A 194 13.58 -0.84 -21.03
N SER A 195 12.95 -0.52 -22.16
CA SER A 195 12.35 -1.47 -23.10
C SER A 195 12.36 -0.88 -24.52
N ALA A 196 12.04 -1.69 -25.54
CA ALA A 196 12.05 -1.22 -26.93
C ALA A 196 10.93 -0.20 -27.23
N SER A 197 9.84 -0.20 -26.46
CA SER A 197 8.75 0.76 -26.58
C SER A 197 7.95 0.88 -25.28
N PRO A 198 7.17 1.97 -25.07
CA PRO A 198 6.34 2.14 -23.88
C PRO A 198 5.28 1.04 -23.64
N VAL A 199 4.91 0.30 -24.70
CA VAL A 199 3.94 -0.80 -24.66
C VAL A 199 4.60 -2.17 -24.50
N GLU A 200 5.90 -2.20 -24.20
CA GLU A 200 6.65 -3.41 -23.88
C GLU A 200 7.20 -3.36 -22.47
N ALA A 201 7.12 -4.49 -21.76
CA ALA A 201 7.70 -4.66 -20.44
C ALA A 201 9.23 -4.59 -20.50
N PRO A 202 9.90 -3.97 -19.50
CA PRO A 202 11.34 -4.02 -19.38
C PRO A 202 11.80 -5.46 -19.10
N LYS A 203 12.95 -5.83 -19.67
CA LYS A 203 13.58 -7.15 -19.44
C LYS A 203 14.50 -7.15 -18.21
N GLY A 204 14.98 -5.98 -17.81
CA GLY A 204 15.86 -5.76 -16.68
C GLY A 204 15.21 -4.92 -15.59
N ALA A 205 15.87 -4.81 -14.44
CA ALA A 205 15.43 -3.96 -13.35
C ALA A 205 15.42 -2.47 -13.79
N CYS A 206 14.44 -1.72 -13.29
CA CYS A 206 14.42 -0.27 -13.43
C CYS A 206 15.54 0.35 -12.58
N THR A 207 16.18 1.42 -13.07
CA THR A 207 17.27 2.09 -12.34
C THR A 207 16.77 2.77 -11.06
N ALA A 208 15.51 3.21 -11.04
CA ALA A 208 14.83 3.75 -9.88
C ALA A 208 13.62 2.86 -9.55
N PRO A 209 13.79 1.80 -8.74
CA PRO A 209 12.69 0.89 -8.42
C PRO A 209 11.61 1.58 -7.60
N ASN A 210 11.94 2.61 -6.80
CA ASN A 210 11.00 3.41 -5.99
C ASN A 210 10.15 2.59 -5.01
N LEU A 211 10.76 1.58 -4.38
CA LEU A 211 10.14 0.73 -3.36
C LEU A 211 10.34 1.36 -1.97
N VAL A 212 9.24 1.64 -1.27
CA VAL A 212 9.30 2.22 0.08
C VAL A 212 9.28 1.10 1.11
N THR A 213 10.41 0.83 1.76
CA THR A 213 10.45 -0.10 2.89
C THR A 213 9.98 0.59 4.16
N VAL A 214 8.85 0.13 4.70
CA VAL A 214 8.30 0.58 5.98
C VAL A 214 8.71 -0.38 7.07
N THR A 215 9.41 0.11 8.08
CA THR A 215 9.78 -0.66 9.29
C THR A 215 9.24 0.04 10.53
N LEU A 216 8.37 -0.64 11.27
CA LEU A 216 7.78 -0.19 12.53
C LEU A 216 8.28 -1.13 13.65
N PRO A 217 9.42 -0.80 14.32
CA PRO A 217 10.05 -1.70 15.28
C PRO A 217 9.29 -1.83 16.60
N GLU A 218 8.42 -0.85 16.90
CA GLU A 218 7.56 -0.81 18.08
C GLU A 218 6.09 -0.78 17.63
N PHE A 219 5.63 -1.92 17.12
CA PHE A 219 4.27 -2.09 16.62
C PHE A 219 3.67 -3.38 17.17
N ASN A 220 2.50 -3.29 17.79
CA ASN A 220 1.73 -4.45 18.21
C ASN A 220 0.77 -4.89 17.08
N PRO A 221 1.11 -5.94 16.31
CA PRO A 221 0.31 -6.37 15.16
C PRO A 221 -1.07 -6.94 15.51
N ALA A 222 -1.37 -7.16 16.79
CA ALA A 222 -2.69 -7.62 17.23
C ALA A 222 -3.66 -6.47 17.56
N HIS A 223 -3.15 -5.26 17.80
CA HIS A 223 -3.96 -4.18 18.40
C HIS A 223 -3.78 -2.82 17.74
N GLN A 224 -2.65 -2.56 17.09
CA GLN A 224 -2.37 -1.25 16.52
C GLN A 224 -2.76 -1.17 15.04
N THR A 225 -3.02 0.07 14.61
CA THR A 225 -3.29 0.42 13.22
C THR A 225 -2.05 1.04 12.60
N VAL A 226 -1.76 0.69 11.35
CA VAL A 226 -0.77 1.40 10.54
C VAL A 226 -1.41 2.71 10.07
N LYS A 227 -0.91 3.84 10.54
CA LYS A 227 -1.35 5.18 10.12
C LYS A 227 -0.48 5.66 8.96
N LEU A 228 -1.11 6.11 7.87
CA LEU A 228 -0.48 6.84 6.78
C LEU A 228 -0.76 8.34 6.97
N ASP A 229 0.25 9.12 7.32
CA ASP A 229 0.09 10.53 7.66
C ASP A 229 0.30 11.45 6.44
N ILE A 230 -0.80 11.94 5.88
CA ILE A 230 -0.79 12.82 4.71
C ILE A 230 -0.20 14.20 5.03
N SER A 231 -0.33 14.68 6.27
CA SER A 231 0.31 15.93 6.69
C SER A 231 1.83 15.80 6.63
N ARG A 232 2.35 14.62 7.00
CA ARG A 232 3.77 14.33 6.97
C ARG A 232 4.27 14.12 5.55
N LEU A 233 3.54 13.35 4.73
CA LEU A 233 3.88 13.10 3.33
C LEU A 233 4.10 14.40 2.53
N LEU A 234 3.21 15.37 2.74
CA LEU A 234 3.21 16.62 1.98
C LEU A 234 3.95 17.75 2.68
N ALA A 235 4.54 17.53 3.86
CA ALA A 235 5.11 18.57 4.72
C ALA A 235 6.16 19.44 4.01
N LEU A 236 6.88 18.87 3.05
CA LEU A 236 7.95 19.51 2.30
C LEU A 236 7.56 19.88 0.86
N SER A 237 6.31 19.65 0.47
CA SER A 237 5.83 19.94 -0.88
C SER A 237 5.20 21.33 -0.94
N ASN A 238 5.37 22.01 -2.08
CA ASN A 238 4.51 23.15 -2.42
C ASN A 238 3.36 22.64 -3.29
N VAL A 239 2.19 22.44 -2.70
CA VAL A 239 1.02 21.88 -3.40
C VAL A 239 0.20 22.93 -4.15
N SER A 240 0.56 24.22 -4.03
CA SER A 240 -0.10 25.33 -4.74
C SER A 240 0.42 25.59 -6.15
N THR A 241 1.56 24.99 -6.50
CA THR A 241 2.22 25.19 -7.79
C THR A 241 2.81 23.88 -8.27
N ASN A 242 2.58 23.57 -9.54
CA ASN A 242 3.34 22.52 -10.23
C ASN A 242 4.60 23.13 -10.85
N GLN A 243 5.66 22.35 -10.93
CA GLN A 243 6.85 22.72 -11.69
C GLN A 243 6.45 23.04 -13.15
N ILE A 244 7.07 24.10 -13.67
CA ILE A 244 6.82 24.55 -15.05
C ILE A 244 7.43 23.54 -16.02
N ASN A 245 6.68 23.19 -17.07
CA ASN A 245 7.08 22.23 -18.11
C ASN A 245 7.36 20.81 -17.59
N SER A 246 6.76 20.40 -16.47
CA SER A 246 6.73 19.02 -16.00
C SER A 246 5.29 18.50 -15.95
N ALA A 247 5.14 17.21 -15.65
CA ALA A 247 3.84 16.69 -15.26
C ALA A 247 3.35 17.39 -13.97
N PRO A 248 2.03 17.49 -13.76
CA PRO A 248 1.50 18.03 -12.50
C PRO A 248 1.86 17.13 -11.31
N GLY A 249 2.15 17.74 -10.18
CA GLY A 249 2.47 17.07 -8.93
C GLY A 249 3.69 16.17 -9.05
N CYS A 250 3.79 15.20 -8.15
CA CYS A 250 4.87 14.22 -8.17
C CYS A 250 4.49 12.98 -8.98
N MET A 251 5.21 12.74 -10.09
CA MET A 251 5.02 11.59 -10.98
C MET A 251 6.22 10.62 -11.01
N SER A 252 6.95 10.50 -9.89
CA SER A 252 8.14 9.63 -9.72
C SER A 252 9.38 9.94 -10.56
N GLY A 253 9.33 10.98 -11.39
CA GLY A 253 10.46 11.36 -12.24
C GLY A 253 11.64 11.83 -11.40
N PRO A 254 12.88 11.40 -11.69
CA PRO A 254 14.06 11.85 -10.93
C PRO A 254 14.35 13.35 -11.10
N ASP A 255 13.84 13.96 -12.18
CA ASP A 255 13.97 15.40 -12.49
C ASP A 255 12.69 16.20 -12.16
N ASP A 256 11.68 15.54 -11.61
CA ASP A 256 10.41 16.15 -11.19
C ASP A 256 10.57 16.71 -9.77
N LYS A 257 10.84 18.02 -9.66
CA LYS A 257 11.14 18.66 -8.38
C LYS A 257 9.92 18.70 -7.45
N ASP A 258 8.71 18.51 -7.96
CA ASP A 258 7.51 18.35 -7.13
C ASP A 258 7.58 17.04 -6.31
N CYS A 259 8.39 16.07 -6.74
CA CYS A 259 8.66 14.84 -6.00
C CYS A 259 9.68 14.98 -4.87
N ALA A 260 10.53 16.02 -4.84
CA ALA A 260 11.67 16.07 -3.91
C ALA A 260 11.26 15.91 -2.44
N GLY A 261 10.22 16.66 -2.01
CA GLY A 261 9.69 16.57 -0.66
C GLY A 261 9.04 15.22 -0.36
N VAL A 262 8.23 14.73 -1.30
CA VAL A 262 7.52 13.45 -1.20
C VAL A 262 8.49 12.27 -1.07
N PHE A 263 9.51 12.22 -1.93
CA PHE A 263 10.52 11.16 -1.94
C PHE A 263 11.30 11.15 -0.64
N ARG A 264 11.74 12.32 -0.16
CA ARG A 264 12.41 12.44 1.13
C ARG A 264 11.54 11.88 2.27
N GLU A 265 10.26 12.20 2.30
CA GLU A 265 9.35 11.73 3.36
C GLU A 265 9.07 10.23 3.28
N PHE A 266 9.02 9.66 2.07
CA PHE A 266 9.00 8.22 1.85
C PHE A 266 10.35 7.53 2.02
N GLY A 267 11.43 8.27 2.28
CA GLY A 267 12.77 7.69 2.38
C GLY A 267 13.27 7.09 1.07
N LEU A 268 12.86 7.66 -0.06
CA LEU A 268 13.31 7.31 -1.41
C LEU A 268 14.43 8.26 -1.87
N PRO A 269 15.43 7.76 -2.62
CA PRO A 269 16.48 8.60 -3.19
C PRO A 269 15.90 9.52 -4.26
N PHE A 270 16.30 10.79 -4.27
CA PHE A 270 15.87 11.77 -5.27
C PHE A 270 17.05 12.55 -5.85
N GLY A 271 17.06 12.74 -7.17
CA GLY A 271 18.18 13.37 -7.87
C GLY A 271 19.50 12.63 -7.63
N SER A 272 20.46 13.31 -6.99
CA SER A 272 21.79 12.74 -6.67
C SER A 272 21.90 12.14 -5.26
N GLU A 273 20.83 12.18 -4.46
CA GLU A 273 20.82 11.60 -3.11
C GLU A 273 20.86 10.07 -3.19
N THR A 274 21.86 9.45 -2.54
CA THR A 274 22.03 7.99 -2.52
C THR A 274 21.69 7.35 -1.16
N SER A 275 21.45 8.17 -0.13
CA SER A 275 21.21 7.71 1.24
C SER A 275 20.11 8.55 1.91
N PRO A 276 18.85 8.41 1.45
CA PRO A 276 17.72 9.10 2.06
C PRO A 276 17.50 8.65 3.52
N PRO A 277 16.82 9.46 4.35
CA PRO A 277 16.41 9.03 5.67
C PRO A 277 15.42 7.87 5.61
N ALA A 278 15.16 7.21 6.74
CA ALA A 278 14.04 6.28 6.82
C ALA A 278 12.71 7.02 6.60
N GLN A 279 11.74 6.35 5.99
CA GLN A 279 10.41 6.91 5.76
C GLN A 279 9.78 7.40 7.08
N SER A 280 9.08 8.53 7.04
CA SER A 280 8.37 9.09 8.20
C SER A 280 6.85 9.12 8.06
N VAL A 281 6.30 8.63 6.95
CA VAL A 281 4.88 8.76 6.60
C VAL A 281 4.01 7.72 7.30
N PHE A 282 4.51 6.49 7.40
CA PHE A 282 3.83 5.38 8.04
C PHE A 282 4.29 5.24 9.50
N ARG A 283 3.34 5.13 10.42
CA ARG A 283 3.59 4.94 11.86
C ARG A 283 2.57 3.99 12.49
N GLY A 284 2.98 3.30 13.55
CA GLY A 284 2.10 2.43 14.34
C GLY A 284 1.42 3.20 15.46
N ARG A 285 0.08 3.19 15.52
CA ARG A 285 -0.67 3.70 16.69
C ARG A 285 -1.86 2.82 17.03
#